data_AF-N9FT56-F1
#
_entry.id   AF-N9FT56-F1
#
_cell.length_a   1.000
_cell.length_b   1.000
_cell.length_c   1.000
_cell.angle_alpha   90.00
_cell.angle_beta   90.00
_cell.angle_gamma   90.00
#
_symmetry.space_group_name_H-M   'P 1'
#
loop_
_entity.id
_entity.type
_entity.pdbx_description
1 polymer ?
#
loop_
_entity_poly.entity_id
_entity_poly.type
_entity_poly.pdbx_seq_one_letter_code
_entity_poly.pdbx_strand_id
1 'polypeptide(L)'
;TPTPTPTPTPTPTPTPTPTPTPTPTPTPTPTPTPTPAQAFAGTWESTYCNNSSLGAFRLVVENYQTQSNALDFVIDSEQYTEPQCAGSVKGDLKLDGGPTSGLVLENIGNAITANKTKYHTVMVKSRSGSQSVAGVLAFRDANTFCLLENKPNPVGSEIDQYVQSINLNATQGVCWKKSSIQRFQRKAPTTVVSSAKALLADVQPSLQKLQTQLDTQSNAGYRLNHANFDTRTTSETASFELYIDARDDRNLYVKDNSASAVKYQYKVLDGTGATAAARYALWKTQLTQQASLGFIYKQQAIVRLADSKPSVYNNIFEKRVGDTAVYSILTKEVAQTTVKDKATWEAAANQLGSQGCRIFFAEYIYGSQFAFACSNSSAHNGTYEYRWIASASNAKANEVQAILDAQKAQGFIYRFELELPNGQVGFVFEKDSTQPNLAASVQYKVFDDSIIDSGDSTALMDERLTHQGFLGWHLLDGRSVLAESITFGNNMKTIFVNRALP
;
A
#
# COMPACT_ATOMS: atom_id res chain seq x y z
N THR A 1 2.40 101.93 -19.73
CA THR A 1 1.05 101.61 -20.27
C THR A 1 0.57 100.36 -19.56
N PRO A 2 -0.64 100.35 -18.95
CA PRO A 2 -1.00 99.35 -17.93
C PRO A 2 -1.27 97.97 -18.53
N THR A 3 -0.81 96.95 -17.80
CA THR A 3 -0.90 95.51 -18.09
C THR A 3 -2.33 95.00 -17.83
N PRO A 4 -2.96 94.27 -18.76
CA PRO A 4 -4.31 93.73 -18.54
C PRO A 4 -4.31 92.58 -17.52
N THR A 5 -5.23 92.68 -16.56
CA THR A 5 -5.51 91.70 -15.52
C THR A 5 -6.09 90.40 -16.12
N PRO A 6 -5.57 89.22 -15.76
CA PRO A 6 -6.09 87.95 -16.28
C PRO A 6 -7.44 87.57 -15.64
N THR A 7 -8.38 87.20 -16.50
CA THR A 7 -9.71 86.67 -16.17
C THR A 7 -9.60 85.30 -15.49
N PRO A 8 -10.34 85.04 -14.38
CA PRO A 8 -10.27 83.76 -13.70
C PRO A 8 -10.92 82.64 -14.51
N THR A 9 -10.18 81.54 -14.68
CA THR A 9 -10.61 80.30 -15.33
C THR A 9 -11.63 79.55 -14.45
N PRO A 10 -12.76 79.06 -14.99
CA PRO A 10 -13.74 78.32 -14.20
C PRO A 10 -13.16 76.97 -13.72
N THR A 11 -13.35 76.69 -12.44
CA THR A 11 -12.93 75.45 -11.77
C THR A 11 -13.86 74.30 -12.18
N PRO A 12 -13.35 73.15 -12.63
CA PRO A 12 -14.19 72.00 -12.99
C PRO A 12 -14.92 71.42 -11.77
N THR A 13 -16.23 71.24 -11.91
CA THR A 13 -17.09 70.61 -10.90
C THR A 13 -16.74 69.12 -10.76
N PRO A 14 -16.54 68.58 -9.55
CA PRO A 14 -16.21 67.17 -9.37
C PRO A 14 -17.38 66.26 -9.78
N THR A 15 -17.08 65.30 -10.65
CA THR A 15 -17.99 64.23 -11.06
C THR A 15 -18.23 63.28 -9.88
N PRO A 16 -19.48 62.90 -9.56
CA PRO A 16 -19.75 61.99 -8.46
C PRO A 16 -19.14 60.60 -8.72
N THR A 17 -18.38 60.11 -7.73
CA THR A 17 -17.79 58.78 -7.72
C THR A 17 -18.89 57.72 -7.66
N PRO A 18 -18.90 56.69 -8.51
CA PRO A 18 -19.91 55.63 -8.45
C PRO A 18 -19.79 54.87 -7.13
N THR A 19 -20.92 54.75 -6.43
CA THR A 19 -21.06 53.96 -5.21
C THR A 19 -20.77 52.49 -5.52
N PRO A 20 -19.89 51.80 -4.77
CA PRO A 20 -19.61 50.39 -5.00
C PRO A 20 -20.88 49.56 -4.81
N THR A 21 -21.23 48.79 -5.84
CA THR A 21 -22.32 47.83 -5.80
C THR A 21 -22.00 46.78 -4.73
N PRO A 22 -22.93 46.48 -3.79
CA PRO A 22 -22.67 45.49 -2.75
C PRO A 22 -22.41 44.12 -3.38
N THR A 23 -21.26 43.54 -3.07
CA THR A 23 -20.91 42.17 -3.45
C THR A 23 -21.94 41.22 -2.82
N PRO A 24 -22.58 40.32 -3.59
CA PRO A 24 -23.53 39.37 -3.02
C PRO A 24 -22.83 38.54 -1.95
N THR A 25 -23.46 38.48 -0.77
CA THR A 25 -22.97 37.66 0.34
C THR A 25 -23.02 36.20 -0.12
N PRO A 26 -21.93 35.42 -0.02
CA PRO A 26 -21.96 34.02 -0.43
C PRO A 26 -23.03 33.29 0.39
N THR A 27 -24.01 32.71 -0.30
CA THR A 27 -25.02 31.86 0.31
C THR A 27 -24.30 30.70 1.01
N PRO A 28 -24.58 30.43 2.30
CA PRO A 28 -23.94 29.32 3.00
C PRO A 28 -24.22 28.03 2.23
N THR A 29 -23.16 27.34 1.83
CA THR A 29 -23.26 26.03 1.19
C THR A 29 -23.89 25.07 2.21
N PRO A 30 -24.95 24.31 1.85
CA PRO A 30 -25.57 23.38 2.78
C PRO A 30 -24.53 22.39 3.30
N THR A 31 -24.45 22.26 4.63
CA THR A 31 -23.59 21.26 5.26
C THR A 31 -24.02 19.88 4.77
N PRO A 32 -23.10 19.03 4.24
CA PRO A 32 -23.46 17.71 3.77
C PRO A 32 -24.08 16.90 4.91
N THR A 33 -25.25 16.33 4.66
CA THR A 33 -25.91 15.42 5.60
C THR A 33 -25.00 14.20 5.84
N PRO A 34 -24.68 13.86 7.09
CA PRO A 34 -23.79 12.73 7.38
C PRO A 34 -24.41 11.42 6.87
N THR A 35 -23.62 10.60 6.18
CA THR A 35 -24.12 9.31 5.69
C THR A 35 -24.27 8.31 6.85
N PRO A 36 -25.13 7.29 6.72
CA PRO A 36 -25.29 6.27 7.76
C PRO A 36 -23.96 5.65 8.19
N ALA A 37 -23.07 5.35 7.23
CA ALA A 37 -21.74 4.79 7.51
C ALA A 37 -20.83 5.75 8.30
N GLN A 38 -20.94 7.06 8.10
CA GLN A 38 -20.08 8.06 8.76
C GLN A 38 -20.29 8.09 10.28
N ALA A 39 -21.49 7.77 10.77
CA ALA A 39 -21.77 7.67 12.20
C ALA A 39 -20.96 6.58 12.92
N PHE A 40 -20.42 5.61 12.17
CA PHE A 40 -19.71 4.44 12.70
C PHE A 40 -18.20 4.45 12.43
N ALA A 41 -17.72 5.41 11.64
CA ALA A 41 -16.31 5.53 11.31
C ALA A 41 -15.49 5.82 12.58
N GLY A 42 -14.48 4.99 12.84
CA GLY A 42 -13.64 5.11 14.03
C GLY A 42 -13.08 3.76 14.48
N THR A 43 -12.34 3.81 15.59
CA THR A 43 -11.83 2.63 16.30
C THR A 43 -12.71 2.37 17.50
N TRP A 44 -13.17 1.14 17.62
CA TRP A 44 -14.00 0.66 18.72
C TRP A 44 -13.33 -0.52 19.38
N GLU A 45 -13.60 -0.77 20.64
CA GLU A 45 -12.95 -1.83 21.40
C GLU A 45 -13.96 -2.59 22.24
N SER A 46 -13.61 -3.83 22.61
CA SER A 46 -14.43 -4.64 23.49
C SER A 46 -14.66 -3.89 24.80
N THR A 47 -15.89 -3.98 25.30
CA THR A 47 -16.26 -3.32 26.55
C THR A 47 -15.51 -3.89 27.75
N TYR A 48 -15.12 -5.17 27.67
CA TYR A 48 -14.33 -5.93 28.64
C TYR A 48 -12.87 -6.11 28.18
N CYS A 49 -12.00 -6.44 29.13
CA CYS A 49 -10.62 -6.85 28.87
C CYS A 49 -10.50 -8.38 28.93
N ASN A 50 -9.85 -8.99 27.94
CA ASN A 50 -9.47 -10.40 27.98
C ASN A 50 -8.13 -10.52 28.70
N ASN A 51 -8.05 -11.41 29.68
CA ASN A 51 -6.78 -11.75 30.33
C ASN A 51 -6.48 -13.21 29.98
N SER A 52 -5.35 -13.45 29.30
CA SER A 52 -4.87 -14.79 28.98
C SER A 52 -3.43 -14.97 29.47
N SER A 53 -2.91 -16.19 29.39
CA SER A 53 -1.48 -16.47 29.64
C SER A 53 -0.53 -15.72 28.70
N LEU A 54 -1.04 -15.23 27.56
CA LEU A 54 -0.29 -14.44 26.58
C LEU A 54 -0.32 -12.93 26.86
N GLY A 55 -1.10 -12.50 27.87
CA GLY A 55 -1.24 -11.10 28.28
C GLY A 55 -2.68 -10.62 28.27
N ALA A 56 -2.86 -9.35 28.67
CA ALA A 56 -4.13 -8.65 28.63
C ALA A 56 -4.36 -8.03 27.24
N PHE A 57 -5.54 -8.23 26.66
CA PHE A 57 -5.91 -7.68 25.36
C PHE A 57 -7.37 -7.27 25.27
N ARG A 58 -7.68 -6.29 24.42
CA ARG A 58 -9.05 -5.98 23.98
C ARG A 58 -9.23 -6.45 22.55
N LEU A 59 -10.44 -6.87 22.20
CA LEU A 59 -10.76 -6.93 20.77
C LEU A 59 -10.96 -5.49 20.29
N VAL A 60 -10.55 -5.19 19.08
CA VAL A 60 -10.70 -3.87 18.47
C VAL A 60 -11.39 -4.03 17.14
N VAL A 61 -12.43 -3.23 16.92
CA VAL A 61 -13.10 -3.08 15.62
C VAL A 61 -12.58 -1.81 14.95
N GLU A 62 -12.01 -1.99 13.77
CA GLU A 62 -11.64 -0.91 12.87
C GLU A 62 -12.61 -0.84 11.70
N ASN A 63 -13.35 0.26 11.62
CA ASN A 63 -14.32 0.46 10.55
C ASN A 63 -13.72 1.33 9.44
N TYR A 64 -13.81 0.85 8.20
CA TYR A 64 -13.47 1.58 6.99
C TYR A 64 -14.72 1.81 6.17
N GLN A 65 -14.99 3.06 5.83
CA GLN A 65 -16.11 3.39 4.94
C GLN A 65 -15.74 3.02 3.52
N THR A 66 -16.41 1.99 2.98
CA THR A 66 -16.23 1.56 1.59
C THR A 66 -17.23 2.24 0.67
N GLN A 67 -18.43 2.58 1.17
CA GLN A 67 -19.47 3.32 0.45
C GLN A 67 -20.30 4.19 1.42
N SER A 68 -21.27 4.97 0.91
CA SER A 68 -22.13 5.82 1.76
C SER A 68 -22.93 5.02 2.80
N ASN A 69 -23.30 3.79 2.47
CA ASN A 69 -24.10 2.86 3.26
C ASN A 69 -23.41 1.50 3.47
N ALA A 70 -22.08 1.45 3.34
CA ALA A 70 -21.31 0.23 3.55
C ALA A 70 -20.03 0.49 4.35
N LEU A 71 -19.70 -0.45 5.22
CA LEU A 71 -18.54 -0.43 6.08
C LEU A 71 -17.84 -1.78 6.01
N ASP A 72 -16.54 -1.73 6.24
CA ASP A 72 -15.66 -2.88 6.35
C ASP A 72 -15.08 -2.89 7.76
N PHE A 73 -15.34 -3.96 8.49
CA PHE A 73 -15.08 -4.12 9.92
C PHE A 73 -13.96 -5.13 10.09
N VAL A 74 -12.78 -4.68 10.52
CA VAL A 74 -11.72 -5.59 10.96
C VAL A 74 -11.81 -5.76 12.45
N ILE A 75 -11.99 -6.99 12.92
CA ILE A 75 -11.80 -7.34 14.32
C ILE A 75 -10.37 -7.83 14.51
N ASP A 76 -9.69 -7.22 15.46
CA ASP A 76 -8.33 -7.54 15.82
C ASP A 76 -8.18 -7.62 17.35
N SER A 77 -7.00 -7.98 17.84
CA SER A 77 -6.66 -7.94 19.27
C SER A 77 -5.59 -6.90 19.52
N GLU A 78 -5.81 -6.05 20.52
CA GLU A 78 -4.83 -5.07 20.97
C GLU A 78 -4.30 -5.46 22.35
N GLN A 79 -2.98 -5.63 22.47
CA GLN A 79 -2.34 -6.05 23.71
C GLN A 79 -1.88 -4.87 24.55
N TYR A 80 -1.89 -5.06 25.86
CA TYR A 80 -1.53 -4.04 26.83
C TYR A 80 -0.33 -4.47 27.68
N THR A 81 0.46 -3.50 28.14
CA THR A 81 1.64 -3.75 28.98
C THR A 81 1.29 -4.26 30.37
N GLU A 82 0.08 -3.98 30.86
CA GLU A 82 -0.37 -4.36 32.20
C GLU A 82 -1.67 -5.19 32.17
N PRO A 83 -1.95 -5.99 33.22
CA PRO A 83 -3.21 -6.72 33.36
C PRO A 83 -4.44 -5.81 33.31
N GLN A 84 -5.61 -6.40 33.04
CA GLN A 84 -6.88 -5.65 32.91
C GLN A 84 -6.86 -4.56 31.82
N CYS A 85 -5.94 -4.69 30.88
CA CYS A 85 -5.77 -3.74 29.77
C CYS A 85 -5.45 -2.33 30.29
N ALA A 86 -4.65 -2.28 31.37
CA ALA A 86 -4.06 -1.06 31.90
C ALA A 86 -2.70 -0.78 31.23
N GLY A 87 -2.13 0.39 31.53
CA GLY A 87 -0.86 0.82 30.94
C GLY A 87 -0.99 1.20 29.46
N SER A 88 0.14 1.16 28.75
CA SER A 88 0.19 1.47 27.32
C SER A 88 -0.16 0.26 26.47
N VAL A 89 -0.71 0.53 25.28
CA VAL A 89 -0.76 -0.45 24.20
C VAL A 89 0.65 -0.91 23.87
N LYS A 90 0.86 -2.22 23.80
CA LYS A 90 2.09 -2.79 23.23
C LYS A 90 2.05 -2.46 21.74
N GLY A 91 3.02 -1.68 21.25
CA GLY A 91 3.07 -1.25 19.86
C GLY A 91 3.10 -2.44 18.92
N ASP A 92 1.93 -2.88 18.49
CA ASP A 92 1.78 -4.00 17.59
C ASP A 92 2.12 -3.54 16.17
N LEU A 93 3.23 -4.07 15.68
CA LEU A 93 3.73 -3.83 14.33
C LEU A 93 3.31 -4.94 13.39
N LYS A 94 2.42 -5.84 13.80
CA LYS A 94 1.91 -6.89 12.94
C LYS A 94 0.72 -6.41 12.14
N LEU A 95 0.59 -7.00 10.95
CA LEU A 95 -0.67 -6.99 10.25
C LEU A 95 -1.43 -8.18 10.84
N ASP A 96 -2.39 -7.91 11.72
CA ASP A 96 -3.19 -8.92 12.40
C ASP A 96 -4.67 -8.87 11.90
N GLY A 97 -5.51 -9.76 12.43
CA GLY A 97 -6.88 -10.03 11.95
C GLY A 97 -6.98 -11.43 11.34
N GLY A 98 -8.07 -12.16 11.59
CA GLY A 98 -8.33 -13.49 11.02
C GLY A 98 -9.43 -13.48 9.95
N PRO A 99 -9.55 -14.53 9.11
CA PRO A 99 -10.60 -14.63 8.08
C PRO A 99 -12.03 -14.71 8.65
N THR A 100 -12.16 -15.09 9.94
CA THR A 100 -13.40 -15.04 10.72
C THR A 100 -13.60 -13.71 11.45
N SER A 101 -12.62 -12.81 11.41
CA SER A 101 -12.58 -11.57 12.16
C SER A 101 -12.96 -10.35 11.32
N GLY A 102 -13.05 -10.48 9.99
CA GLY A 102 -13.52 -9.41 9.09
C GLY A 102 -15.01 -9.53 8.76
N LEU A 103 -15.79 -8.46 8.95
CA LEU A 103 -17.19 -8.35 8.54
C LEU A 103 -17.38 -7.22 7.53
N VAL A 104 -18.22 -7.44 6.53
CA VAL A 104 -18.69 -6.36 5.65
C VAL A 104 -20.14 -6.07 6.02
N LEU A 105 -20.41 -4.82 6.33
CA LEU A 105 -21.74 -4.31 6.61
C LEU A 105 -22.22 -3.55 5.39
N GLU A 106 -23.30 -4.01 4.77
CA GLU A 106 -23.84 -3.47 3.53
C GLU A 106 -25.29 -3.03 3.73
N ASN A 107 -25.78 -2.17 2.84
CA ASN A 107 -27.16 -1.69 2.86
C ASN A 107 -27.58 -1.08 4.22
N ILE A 108 -26.67 -0.33 4.85
CA ILE A 108 -26.95 0.35 6.12
C ILE A 108 -28.09 1.36 5.88
N GLY A 109 -29.23 1.09 6.51
CA GLY A 109 -30.44 1.91 6.38
C GLY A 109 -30.32 3.26 7.09
N ASN A 110 -31.37 4.07 6.95
CA ASN A 110 -31.50 5.29 7.74
C ASN A 110 -31.63 4.97 9.23
N ALA A 111 -31.24 5.92 10.07
CA ALA A 111 -31.33 5.74 11.51
C ALA A 111 -32.80 5.73 11.99
N ILE A 112 -33.10 4.83 12.91
CA ILE A 112 -34.38 4.73 13.62
C ILE A 112 -34.11 4.94 15.10
N THR A 113 -34.88 5.81 15.76
CA THR A 113 -34.79 6.03 17.20
C THR A 113 -35.91 5.29 17.90
N ALA A 114 -35.56 4.38 18.80
CA ALA A 114 -36.48 3.69 19.69
C ALA A 114 -36.10 4.01 21.14
N ASN A 115 -36.89 4.88 21.78
CA ASN A 115 -36.64 5.36 23.14
C ASN A 115 -35.20 5.89 23.32
N LYS A 116 -34.29 5.15 23.97
CA LYS A 116 -32.91 5.57 24.22
C LYS A 116 -31.94 5.11 23.13
N THR A 117 -32.33 4.11 22.35
CA THR A 117 -31.47 3.43 21.39
C THR A 117 -31.70 3.98 19.98
N LYS A 118 -30.60 4.26 19.26
CA LYS A 118 -30.64 4.62 17.84
C LYS A 118 -30.06 3.48 17.03
N TYR A 119 -30.78 2.93 16.07
CA TYR A 119 -30.33 1.76 15.32
C TYR A 119 -30.53 1.89 13.81
N HIS A 120 -29.80 1.05 13.08
CA HIS A 120 -29.87 0.91 11.63
C HIS A 120 -30.09 -0.55 11.28
N THR A 121 -30.94 -0.83 10.30
CA THR A 121 -30.97 -2.15 9.64
C THR A 121 -29.74 -2.29 8.74
N VAL A 122 -29.15 -3.47 8.71
CA VAL A 122 -27.93 -3.74 7.95
C VAL A 122 -27.92 -5.17 7.43
N MET A 123 -27.21 -5.43 6.34
CA MET A 123 -26.81 -6.77 5.93
C MET A 123 -25.38 -7.02 6.38
N VAL A 124 -25.16 -8.09 7.12
CA VAL A 124 -23.84 -8.47 7.65
C VAL A 124 -23.37 -9.70 6.90
N LYS A 125 -22.13 -9.67 6.41
CA LYS A 125 -21.48 -10.87 5.85
C LYS A 125 -20.06 -10.98 6.35
N SER A 126 -19.57 -12.21 6.50
CA SER A 126 -18.13 -12.43 6.61
C SER A 126 -17.46 -11.95 5.33
N ARG A 127 -16.28 -11.35 5.42
CA ARG A 127 -15.51 -10.90 4.26
C ARG A 127 -15.22 -12.03 3.27
N SER A 128 -14.97 -13.24 3.78
CA SER A 128 -14.73 -14.44 2.97
C SER A 128 -16.01 -15.16 2.55
N GLY A 129 -17.17 -14.72 3.06
CA GLY A 129 -18.47 -15.33 2.82
C GLY A 129 -19.24 -14.70 1.65
N SER A 130 -20.00 -15.52 0.94
CA SER A 130 -20.93 -15.06 -0.11
C SER A 130 -22.34 -14.77 0.43
N GLN A 131 -22.66 -15.25 1.63
CA GLN A 131 -23.98 -15.13 2.24
C GLN A 131 -24.03 -13.95 3.20
N SER A 132 -25.10 -13.16 3.11
CA SER A 132 -25.36 -12.05 4.04
C SER A 132 -26.56 -12.39 4.92
N VAL A 133 -26.49 -12.04 6.20
CA VAL A 133 -27.59 -12.14 7.15
C VAL A 133 -28.12 -10.76 7.51
N ALA A 134 -29.43 -10.64 7.69
CA ALA A 134 -30.01 -9.39 8.16
C ALA A 134 -29.61 -9.16 9.63
N GLY A 135 -29.26 -7.93 9.96
CA GLY A 135 -28.83 -7.54 11.29
C GLY A 135 -29.25 -6.13 11.67
N VAL A 136 -28.91 -5.77 12.89
CA VAL A 136 -29.14 -4.44 13.46
C VAL A 136 -27.83 -3.91 14.04
N LEU A 137 -27.50 -2.70 13.63
CA LEU A 137 -26.39 -1.94 14.20
C LEU A 137 -26.99 -0.86 15.12
N ALA A 138 -26.90 -1.06 16.43
CA ALA A 138 -27.61 -0.27 17.43
C ALA A 138 -26.67 0.49 18.36
N PHE A 139 -26.84 1.79 18.47
CA PHE A 139 -26.19 2.64 19.48
C PHE A 139 -27.01 2.64 20.76
N ARG A 140 -26.40 2.10 21.81
CA ARG A 140 -26.90 2.20 23.19
C ARG A 140 -26.80 3.64 23.68
N ASP A 141 -25.72 4.31 23.31
CA ASP A 141 -25.39 5.71 23.60
C ASP A 141 -24.37 6.24 22.57
N ALA A 142 -23.87 7.47 22.75
CA ALA A 142 -22.94 8.11 21.80
C ALA A 142 -21.57 7.41 21.66
N ASN A 143 -21.18 6.58 22.63
CA ASN A 143 -19.88 5.93 22.70
C ASN A 143 -19.97 4.40 22.73
N THR A 144 -21.16 3.82 22.60
CA THR A 144 -21.36 2.36 22.67
C THR A 144 -22.32 1.90 21.58
N PHE A 145 -21.86 1.03 20.70
CA PHE A 145 -22.73 0.34 19.73
C PHE A 145 -22.74 -1.17 19.97
N CYS A 146 -23.79 -1.83 19.49
CA CYS A 146 -23.94 -3.28 19.48
C CYS A 146 -24.30 -3.74 18.07
N LEU A 147 -23.65 -4.82 17.61
CA LEU A 147 -23.97 -5.47 16.34
C LEU A 147 -24.77 -6.74 16.63
N LEU A 148 -26.02 -6.76 16.18
CA LEU A 148 -26.96 -7.85 16.39
C LEU A 148 -27.23 -8.56 15.07
N GLU A 149 -26.66 -9.73 14.87
CA GLU A 149 -26.90 -10.53 13.67
C GLU A 149 -28.23 -11.32 13.75
N ASN A 150 -28.72 -11.79 12.60
CA ASN A 150 -29.95 -12.58 12.47
C ASN A 150 -31.23 -11.86 12.99
N LYS A 151 -31.39 -10.59 12.59
CA LYS A 151 -32.53 -9.71 12.93
C LYS A 151 -33.26 -9.19 11.68
N PRO A 152 -34.02 -10.02 10.94
CA PRO A 152 -34.65 -9.61 9.68
C PRO A 152 -35.79 -8.61 9.84
N ASN A 153 -36.51 -8.61 10.97
CA ASN A 153 -37.66 -7.74 11.21
C ASN A 153 -37.56 -7.10 12.60
N PRO A 154 -36.69 -6.11 12.81
CA PRO A 154 -36.45 -5.56 14.14
C PRO A 154 -37.61 -4.70 14.62
N VAL A 155 -38.16 -5.05 15.78
CA VAL A 155 -39.16 -4.23 16.49
C VAL A 155 -38.43 -3.27 17.42
N GLY A 156 -38.62 -1.95 17.23
CA GLY A 156 -37.83 -0.93 17.92
C GLY A 156 -37.83 -1.04 19.46
N SER A 157 -38.98 -1.33 20.07
CA SER A 157 -39.09 -1.52 21.53
C SER A 157 -38.29 -2.71 22.05
N GLU A 158 -38.26 -3.81 21.29
CA GLU A 158 -37.48 -5.01 21.64
C GLU A 158 -35.97 -4.75 21.51
N ILE A 159 -35.57 -4.02 20.46
CA ILE A 159 -34.18 -3.61 20.27
C ILE A 159 -33.71 -2.72 21.42
N ASP A 160 -34.48 -1.69 21.78
CA ASP A 160 -34.14 -0.80 22.90
C ASP A 160 -34.04 -1.58 24.21
N GLN A 161 -35.04 -2.40 24.54
CA GLN A 161 -35.03 -3.20 25.76
C GLN A 161 -33.81 -4.14 25.81
N TYR A 162 -33.53 -4.85 24.71
CA TYR A 162 -32.39 -5.76 24.64
C TYR A 162 -31.07 -5.01 24.79
N VAL A 163 -30.81 -4.00 23.95
CA VAL A 163 -29.55 -3.23 23.96
C VAL A 163 -29.30 -2.55 25.31
N GLN A 164 -30.34 -2.01 25.95
CA GLN A 164 -30.23 -1.35 27.26
C GLN A 164 -30.05 -2.35 28.42
N SER A 165 -30.51 -3.60 28.25
CA SER A 165 -30.34 -4.68 29.24
C SER A 165 -28.95 -5.34 29.24
N ILE A 166 -28.17 -5.19 28.15
CA ILE A 166 -26.86 -5.84 28.02
C ILE A 166 -25.91 -5.37 29.14
N ASN A 167 -25.33 -6.34 29.85
CA ASN A 167 -24.24 -6.10 30.78
C ASN A 167 -22.92 -6.03 30.00
N LEU A 168 -22.45 -4.81 29.76
CA LEU A 168 -21.23 -4.55 28.96
C LEU A 168 -19.97 -5.22 29.53
N ASN A 169 -19.94 -5.60 30.81
CA ASN A 169 -18.78 -6.26 31.41
C ASN A 169 -18.82 -7.80 31.31
N ALA A 170 -19.97 -8.39 30.95
CA ALA A 170 -20.17 -9.83 30.97
C ALA A 170 -20.53 -10.42 29.60
N THR A 171 -21.07 -9.62 28.67
CA THR A 171 -21.48 -10.09 27.35
C THR A 171 -20.38 -9.87 26.32
N GLN A 172 -19.75 -10.96 25.89
CA GLN A 172 -18.65 -10.93 24.92
C GLN A 172 -19.13 -10.76 23.48
N GLY A 173 -18.40 -10.01 22.65
CA GLY A 173 -18.57 -9.94 21.19
C GLY A 173 -19.81 -9.20 20.65
N VAL A 174 -20.74 -8.75 21.50
CA VAL A 174 -21.99 -8.12 21.04
C VAL A 174 -21.89 -6.59 20.96
N CYS A 175 -21.27 -5.95 21.96
CA CYS A 175 -21.17 -4.49 22.06
C CYS A 175 -19.72 -4.02 22.15
N TRP A 176 -19.51 -2.83 21.63
CA TRP A 176 -18.21 -2.18 21.45
C TRP A 176 -18.30 -0.75 21.95
N LYS A 177 -17.28 -0.31 22.67
CA LYS A 177 -17.16 1.08 23.11
C LYS A 177 -16.15 1.81 22.24
N LYS A 178 -16.32 3.12 22.08
CA LYS A 178 -15.40 3.94 21.31
C LYS A 178 -14.01 3.89 21.95
N SER A 179 -13.00 3.54 21.17
CA SER A 179 -11.62 3.55 21.65
C SER A 179 -11.05 4.97 21.59
N SER A 180 -10.33 5.37 22.63
CA SER A 180 -9.57 6.62 22.66
C SER A 180 -8.15 6.48 22.09
N ILE A 181 -7.75 5.25 21.76
CA ILE A 181 -6.38 4.93 21.35
C ILE A 181 -6.32 4.81 19.83
N GLN A 182 -5.36 5.49 19.21
CA GLN A 182 -5.05 5.29 17.81
C GLN A 182 -4.00 4.18 17.65
N ARG A 183 -4.45 3.02 17.14
CA ARG A 183 -3.60 1.87 16.83
C ARG A 183 -2.57 2.19 15.75
N PHE A 184 -1.48 1.44 15.74
CA PHE A 184 -0.44 1.59 14.71
C PHE A 184 -1.02 1.37 13.31
N GLN A 185 -1.85 0.35 13.13
CA GLN A 185 -2.56 0.01 11.88
C GLN A 185 -3.39 1.21 11.36
N ARG A 186 -3.98 2.02 12.26
CA ARG A 186 -4.79 3.22 11.95
C ARG A 186 -4.02 4.53 11.81
N LYS A 187 -2.72 4.54 12.07
CA LYS A 187 -1.91 5.74 11.85
C LYS A 187 -1.81 6.01 10.36
N ALA A 188 -2.44 7.09 9.91
CA ALA A 188 -2.27 7.69 8.60
C ALA A 188 -0.92 8.45 8.55
N PRO A 189 -0.35 8.68 7.37
CA PRO A 189 0.78 9.59 7.25
C PRO A 189 0.34 11.02 7.65
N THR A 190 1.28 11.83 8.14
CA THR A 190 1.03 13.25 8.47
C THR A 190 0.55 14.03 7.25
N THR A 191 0.99 13.61 6.05
CA THR A 191 0.52 14.15 4.78
C THR A 191 0.02 13.01 3.90
N VAL A 192 -1.29 12.95 3.73
CA VAL A 192 -1.96 12.05 2.79
C VAL A 192 -1.84 12.64 1.40
N VAL A 193 -1.09 11.97 0.52
CA VAL A 193 -0.90 12.41 -0.88
C VAL A 193 -2.02 11.87 -1.76
N SER A 194 -2.32 10.58 -1.62
CA SER A 194 -3.43 9.90 -2.29
C SER A 194 -3.75 8.60 -1.57
N SER A 195 -4.95 8.07 -1.77
CA SER A 195 -5.29 6.71 -1.34
C SER A 195 -4.86 5.68 -2.38
N ALA A 196 -4.74 4.43 -1.94
CA ALA A 196 -4.46 3.28 -2.80
C ALA A 196 -5.50 2.18 -2.64
N LYS A 197 -5.56 1.29 -3.62
CA LYS A 197 -6.33 0.04 -3.54
C LYS A 197 -5.47 -1.12 -4.06
N ALA A 198 -5.50 -2.26 -3.37
CA ALA A 198 -4.84 -3.47 -3.85
C ALA A 198 -5.82 -4.38 -4.61
N LEU A 199 -5.26 -5.28 -5.41
CA LEU A 199 -5.98 -6.36 -6.06
C LEU A 199 -5.10 -7.60 -6.08
N LEU A 200 -5.67 -8.71 -5.63
CA LEU A 200 -5.09 -10.04 -5.82
C LEU A 200 -5.81 -10.74 -6.96
N ALA A 201 -5.08 -10.94 -8.06
CA ALA A 201 -5.58 -11.65 -9.21
C ALA A 201 -5.01 -13.07 -9.26
N ASP A 202 -5.80 -13.97 -9.84
CA ASP A 202 -5.43 -15.37 -10.00
C ASP A 202 -4.19 -15.56 -10.87
N VAL A 203 -3.36 -16.57 -10.55
CA VAL A 203 -2.27 -17.01 -11.43
C VAL A 203 -2.77 -17.33 -12.81
N GLN A 204 -1.90 -17.14 -13.81
CA GLN A 204 -2.20 -17.46 -15.19
C GLN A 204 -1.42 -18.71 -15.63
N PRO A 205 -1.93 -19.50 -16.59
CA PRO A 205 -1.28 -20.74 -17.02
C PRO A 205 -0.19 -20.54 -18.09
N SER A 206 -0.06 -19.32 -18.63
CA SER A 206 0.90 -19.01 -19.70
C SER A 206 1.29 -17.54 -19.71
N LEU A 207 2.42 -17.22 -20.36
CA LEU A 207 2.88 -15.84 -20.54
C LEU A 207 1.89 -14.98 -21.31
N GLN A 208 1.20 -15.55 -22.31
CA GLN A 208 0.19 -14.83 -23.07
C GLN A 208 -1.00 -14.44 -22.19
N LYS A 209 -1.48 -15.35 -21.33
CA LYS A 209 -2.57 -15.05 -20.40
C LYS A 209 -2.12 -14.09 -19.30
N LEU A 210 -0.87 -14.19 -18.83
CA LEU A 210 -0.28 -13.19 -17.93
C LEU A 210 -0.25 -11.80 -18.59
N GLN A 211 0.20 -11.69 -19.85
CA GLN A 211 0.17 -10.44 -20.61
C GLN A 211 -1.25 -9.87 -20.70
N THR A 212 -2.25 -10.69 -21.06
CA THR A 212 -3.65 -10.25 -21.11
C THR A 212 -4.16 -9.76 -19.75
N GLN A 213 -3.78 -10.43 -18.65
CA GLN A 213 -4.13 -9.99 -17.31
C GLN A 213 -3.47 -8.64 -16.98
N LEU A 214 -2.17 -8.48 -17.25
CA LEU A 214 -1.45 -7.22 -17.05
C LEU A 214 -2.08 -6.08 -17.85
N ASP A 215 -2.46 -6.31 -19.11
CA ASP A 215 -3.14 -5.33 -19.95
C ASP A 215 -4.51 -4.95 -19.37
N THR A 216 -5.28 -5.93 -18.91
CA THR A 216 -6.59 -5.70 -18.29
C THR A 216 -6.47 -4.85 -17.02
N GLN A 217 -5.56 -5.23 -16.11
CA GLN A 217 -5.40 -4.53 -14.84
C GLN A 217 -4.77 -3.14 -15.00
N SER A 218 -3.80 -3.00 -15.90
CA SER A 218 -3.19 -1.70 -16.20
C SER A 218 -4.17 -0.71 -16.85
N ASN A 219 -5.05 -1.19 -17.73
CA ASN A 219 -6.15 -0.40 -18.26
C ASN A 219 -7.13 0.06 -17.18
N ALA A 220 -7.36 -0.77 -16.15
CA ALA A 220 -8.14 -0.42 -14.96
C ALA A 220 -7.41 0.53 -13.99
N GLY A 221 -6.14 0.86 -14.26
CA GLY A 221 -5.30 1.79 -13.50
C GLY A 221 -4.47 1.13 -12.40
N TYR A 222 -4.37 -0.21 -12.38
CA TYR A 222 -3.53 -0.92 -11.44
C TYR A 222 -2.10 -1.08 -11.97
N ARG A 223 -1.11 -0.80 -11.13
CA ARG A 223 0.30 -1.12 -11.37
C ARG A 223 0.63 -2.49 -10.77
N LEU A 224 1.36 -3.30 -11.52
CA LEU A 224 1.90 -4.56 -11.05
C LEU A 224 2.86 -4.33 -9.86
N ASN A 225 2.63 -5.03 -8.76
CA ASN A 225 3.58 -5.16 -7.66
C ASN A 225 4.32 -6.50 -7.73
N HIS A 226 3.59 -7.61 -7.89
CA HIS A 226 4.18 -8.94 -7.92
C HIS A 226 3.53 -9.84 -8.98
N ALA A 227 4.35 -10.55 -9.75
CA ALA A 227 3.90 -11.45 -10.81
C ALA A 227 4.40 -12.88 -10.64
N ASN A 228 3.45 -13.79 -10.81
CA ASN A 228 3.54 -15.23 -10.76
C ASN A 228 2.71 -15.82 -11.91
N PHE A 229 3.10 -17.00 -12.40
CA PHE A 229 2.26 -17.80 -13.26
C PHE A 229 2.56 -19.29 -13.05
N ASP A 230 1.58 -20.15 -13.31
CA ASP A 230 1.66 -21.57 -12.99
C ASP A 230 1.22 -22.41 -14.19
N THR A 231 2.17 -23.05 -14.86
CA THR A 231 1.87 -23.85 -16.07
C THR A 231 1.19 -25.18 -15.75
N ARG A 232 1.07 -25.56 -14.46
CA ARG A 232 0.32 -26.77 -14.04
C ARG A 232 -1.18 -26.54 -14.10
N THR A 233 -1.58 -25.28 -14.07
CA THR A 233 -2.98 -24.90 -14.11
C THR A 233 -3.54 -25.01 -15.52
N THR A 234 -4.72 -25.62 -15.68
CA THR A 234 -5.40 -25.72 -16.98
C THR A 234 -6.67 -24.84 -17.04
N SER A 235 -7.18 -24.42 -15.88
CA SER A 235 -8.36 -23.56 -15.75
C SER A 235 -8.01 -22.07 -15.78
N GLU A 236 -8.92 -21.24 -16.29
CA GLU A 236 -8.82 -19.77 -16.28
C GLU A 236 -8.96 -19.15 -14.89
N THR A 237 -9.50 -19.91 -13.94
CA THR A 237 -9.70 -19.51 -12.54
C THR A 237 -8.92 -20.41 -11.58
N ALA A 238 -7.85 -21.07 -12.05
CA ALA A 238 -7.19 -22.22 -11.42
C ALA A 238 -6.55 -22.01 -10.05
N SER A 239 -6.66 -20.80 -9.54
CA SER A 239 -6.34 -20.38 -8.20
C SER A 239 -7.14 -21.11 -7.09
N PHE A 240 -8.25 -21.79 -7.43
CA PHE A 240 -8.98 -22.71 -6.54
C PHE A 240 -8.45 -24.16 -6.54
N GLU A 241 -7.68 -24.56 -7.56
CA GLU A 241 -7.13 -25.93 -7.69
C GLU A 241 -5.80 -26.10 -6.94
N LEU A 242 -5.24 -25.00 -6.44
CA LEU A 242 -4.08 -25.00 -5.57
C LEU A 242 -4.55 -25.27 -4.12
N TYR A 243 -4.07 -26.37 -3.53
CA TYR A 243 -4.34 -26.80 -2.15
C TYR A 243 -4.19 -25.62 -1.16
N ILE A 244 -5.19 -25.41 -0.26
CA ILE A 244 -5.29 -24.35 0.77
C ILE A 244 -4.68 -22.99 0.39
N ASP A 245 -5.54 -22.01 0.03
CA ASP A 245 -5.21 -20.57 -0.09
C ASP A 245 -3.77 -20.31 -0.59
N ALA A 246 -3.50 -20.72 -1.84
CA ALA A 246 -2.20 -20.54 -2.49
C ALA A 246 -1.98 -19.07 -2.90
N ARG A 247 -1.77 -18.24 -1.88
CA ARG A 247 -1.69 -16.77 -1.93
C ARG A 247 -0.37 -16.28 -2.47
N ASP A 248 0.71 -16.96 -2.09
CA ASP A 248 2.07 -16.71 -2.57
C ASP A 248 2.16 -16.84 -4.09
N ASP A 249 1.14 -17.46 -4.70
CA ASP A 249 1.01 -17.65 -6.13
C ASP A 249 0.23 -16.52 -6.79
N ARG A 250 -0.61 -15.77 -6.09
CA ARG A 250 -1.44 -14.72 -6.73
C ARG A 250 -0.59 -13.57 -7.30
N ASN A 251 -1.11 -12.93 -8.32
CA ASN A 251 -0.57 -11.69 -8.85
C ASN A 251 -1.07 -10.52 -8.03
N LEU A 252 -0.17 -9.69 -7.51
CA LEU A 252 -0.50 -8.53 -6.69
C LEU A 252 -0.39 -7.25 -7.52
N TYR A 253 -1.44 -6.45 -7.48
CA TYR A 253 -1.50 -5.14 -8.10
C TYR A 253 -1.93 -4.07 -7.12
N VAL A 254 -1.49 -2.83 -7.35
CA VAL A 254 -1.88 -1.66 -6.55
C VAL A 254 -2.26 -0.52 -7.48
N LYS A 255 -3.37 0.15 -7.18
CA LYS A 255 -3.88 1.31 -7.88
C LYS A 255 -3.78 2.54 -6.99
N ASP A 256 -3.09 3.57 -7.48
CA ASP A 256 -3.15 4.92 -6.92
C ASP A 256 -4.46 5.58 -7.36
N ASN A 257 -5.24 6.07 -6.40
CA ASN A 257 -6.53 6.72 -6.68
C ASN A 257 -6.39 8.23 -6.97
N SER A 258 -5.17 8.75 -7.04
CA SER A 258 -4.93 10.12 -7.51
C SER A 258 -5.53 10.34 -8.91
N ALA A 259 -6.14 11.50 -9.14
CA ALA A 259 -6.63 11.88 -10.47
C ALA A 259 -5.48 11.99 -11.50
N SER A 260 -4.26 12.22 -11.04
CA SER A 260 -3.04 12.26 -11.86
C SER A 260 -2.25 10.95 -11.80
N ALA A 261 -2.86 9.84 -11.37
CA ALA A 261 -2.19 8.56 -11.28
C ALA A 261 -1.65 8.11 -12.64
N VAL A 262 -0.40 7.67 -12.64
CA VAL A 262 0.28 7.17 -13.83
C VAL A 262 -0.36 5.85 -14.26
N LYS A 263 -0.65 5.72 -15.56
CA LYS A 263 -1.04 4.43 -16.15
C LYS A 263 0.20 3.72 -16.71
N TYR A 264 0.13 2.41 -16.77
CA TYR A 264 1.25 1.57 -17.19
C TYR A 264 0.87 0.73 -18.41
N GLN A 265 1.88 0.33 -19.17
CA GLN A 265 1.83 -0.71 -20.19
C GLN A 265 2.89 -1.74 -19.83
N TYR A 266 2.61 -3.00 -20.11
CA TYR A 266 3.52 -4.10 -19.79
C TYR A 266 3.94 -4.86 -21.03
N LYS A 267 5.15 -5.42 -20.98
CA LYS A 267 5.62 -6.41 -21.93
C LYS A 267 6.19 -7.60 -21.18
N VAL A 268 5.63 -8.78 -21.43
CA VAL A 268 6.15 -10.05 -20.92
C VAL A 268 6.95 -10.74 -22.01
N LEU A 269 8.19 -11.08 -21.72
CA LEU A 269 9.07 -11.80 -22.64
C LEU A 269 9.57 -13.10 -22.04
N ASP A 270 9.68 -14.10 -22.90
CA ASP A 270 10.28 -15.38 -22.54
C ASP A 270 11.78 -15.21 -22.26
N GLY A 271 12.23 -15.64 -21.08
CA GLY A 271 13.64 -15.64 -20.69
C GLY A 271 14.28 -17.02 -20.69
N THR A 272 13.71 -17.99 -21.43
CA THR A 272 14.25 -19.34 -21.55
C THR A 272 15.68 -19.37 -22.09
N GLY A 273 16.49 -20.27 -21.52
CA GLY A 273 17.86 -20.49 -21.99
C GLY A 273 18.49 -21.71 -21.32
N ALA A 274 19.24 -22.49 -22.11
CA ALA A 274 19.81 -23.77 -21.71
C ALA A 274 20.86 -23.66 -20.58
N THR A 275 21.50 -22.50 -20.43
CA THR A 275 22.51 -22.22 -19.38
C THR A 275 22.23 -20.89 -18.71
N ALA A 276 22.73 -20.69 -17.48
CA ALA A 276 22.64 -19.40 -16.79
C ALA A 276 23.26 -18.25 -17.62
N ALA A 277 24.37 -18.53 -18.31
CA ALA A 277 25.00 -17.58 -19.21
C ALA A 277 24.12 -17.20 -20.41
N ALA A 278 23.45 -18.18 -21.03
CA ALA A 278 22.54 -17.91 -22.14
C ALA A 278 21.34 -17.06 -21.70
N ARG A 279 20.79 -17.34 -20.51
CA ARG A 279 19.66 -16.60 -19.96
C ARG A 279 20.00 -15.16 -19.64
N TYR A 280 21.16 -14.93 -19.03
CA TYR A 280 21.63 -13.58 -18.75
C TYR A 280 21.97 -12.79 -20.03
N ALA A 281 22.56 -13.43 -21.04
CA ALA A 281 22.79 -12.79 -22.34
C ALA A 281 21.47 -12.40 -23.04
N LEU A 282 20.46 -13.28 -22.98
CA LEU A 282 19.12 -12.99 -23.48
C LEU A 282 18.49 -11.82 -22.73
N TRP A 283 18.57 -11.82 -21.39
CA TRP A 283 18.07 -10.75 -20.55
C TRP A 283 18.68 -9.39 -20.91
N LYS A 284 20.01 -9.29 -21.07
CA LYS A 284 20.68 -8.06 -21.51
C LYS A 284 20.20 -7.57 -22.88
N THR A 285 19.97 -8.50 -23.80
CA THR A 285 19.44 -8.21 -25.13
C THR A 285 18.03 -7.63 -25.04
N GLN A 286 17.16 -8.27 -24.27
CA GLN A 286 15.79 -7.82 -24.04
C GLN A 286 15.73 -6.46 -23.34
N LEU A 287 16.57 -6.23 -22.32
CA LEU A 287 16.73 -4.94 -21.66
C LEU A 287 16.97 -3.81 -22.66
N THR A 288 17.98 -3.97 -23.52
CA THR A 288 18.37 -2.93 -24.49
C THR A 288 17.25 -2.67 -25.50
N GLN A 289 16.63 -3.74 -26.01
CA GLN A 289 15.53 -3.63 -26.97
C GLN A 289 14.31 -2.92 -26.37
N GLN A 290 13.87 -3.34 -25.18
CA GLN A 290 12.69 -2.76 -24.53
C GLN A 290 12.95 -1.32 -24.07
N ALA A 291 14.15 -1.01 -23.57
CA ALA A 291 14.56 0.34 -23.21
C ALA A 291 14.44 1.34 -24.38
N SER A 292 14.81 0.92 -25.59
CA SER A 292 14.65 1.75 -26.80
C SER A 292 13.20 2.02 -27.18
N LEU A 293 12.26 1.21 -26.69
CA LEU A 293 10.81 1.38 -26.88
C LEU A 293 10.15 2.16 -25.72
N GLY A 294 10.94 2.63 -24.75
CA GLY A 294 10.45 3.35 -23.57
C GLY A 294 10.02 2.44 -22.42
N PHE A 295 10.33 1.14 -22.48
CA PHE A 295 10.05 0.19 -21.41
C PHE A 295 11.27 0.03 -20.50
N ILE A 296 11.06 0.07 -19.18
CA ILE A 296 12.06 -0.25 -18.16
C ILE A 296 11.82 -1.64 -17.59
N TYR A 297 12.87 -2.24 -17.04
CA TYR A 297 12.74 -3.53 -16.37
C TYR A 297 11.89 -3.40 -15.09
N LYS A 298 10.94 -4.31 -14.90
CA LYS A 298 10.08 -4.33 -13.70
C LYS A 298 10.49 -5.45 -12.75
N GLN A 299 10.36 -6.70 -13.17
CA GLN A 299 10.69 -7.88 -12.37
C GLN A 299 10.73 -9.13 -13.26
N GLN A 300 11.16 -10.24 -12.68
CA GLN A 300 10.88 -11.56 -13.23
C GLN A 300 9.53 -12.07 -12.78
N ALA A 301 8.82 -12.74 -13.69
CA ALA A 301 7.67 -13.55 -13.32
C ALA A 301 8.15 -14.90 -12.78
N ILE A 302 7.70 -15.26 -11.58
CA ILE A 302 8.02 -16.57 -10.98
C ILE A 302 7.13 -17.63 -11.63
N VAL A 303 7.71 -18.78 -11.98
CA VAL A 303 7.02 -19.87 -12.67
C VAL A 303 6.93 -21.10 -11.81
N ARG A 304 5.72 -21.66 -11.68
CA ARG A 304 5.53 -23.01 -11.18
C ARG A 304 5.34 -23.98 -12.34
N LEU A 305 6.14 -25.05 -12.35
CA LEU A 305 6.21 -26.04 -13.43
C LEU A 305 5.78 -27.42 -12.95
N ALA A 306 5.22 -28.23 -13.86
CA ALA A 306 4.71 -29.57 -13.57
C ALA A 306 5.80 -30.61 -13.28
N ASP A 307 7.01 -30.40 -13.78
CA ASP A 307 8.12 -31.36 -13.70
C ASP A 307 9.06 -31.12 -12.51
N SER A 308 8.69 -30.24 -11.58
CA SER A 308 9.47 -29.88 -10.38
C SER A 308 10.89 -29.34 -10.67
N LYS A 309 11.17 -28.95 -11.92
CA LYS A 309 12.41 -28.26 -12.30
C LYS A 309 12.09 -26.79 -12.51
N PRO A 310 12.22 -25.90 -11.51
CA PRO A 310 11.97 -24.48 -11.72
C PRO A 310 12.89 -23.96 -12.82
N SER A 311 12.31 -23.46 -13.90
CA SER A 311 13.04 -22.84 -15.00
C SER A 311 12.03 -22.16 -15.89
N VAL A 312 11.74 -20.86 -15.68
CA VAL A 312 12.34 -19.84 -16.56
C VAL A 312 11.98 -18.39 -16.21
N TYR A 313 13.05 -17.61 -16.21
CA TYR A 313 13.32 -16.20 -15.97
C TYR A 313 12.54 -15.23 -16.87
N ASN A 314 11.21 -15.30 -16.85
CA ASN A 314 10.39 -14.48 -17.73
C ASN A 314 10.44 -13.02 -17.32
N ASN A 315 10.76 -12.16 -18.27
CA ASN A 315 11.09 -10.77 -17.99
C ASN A 315 9.86 -9.90 -18.23
N ILE A 316 9.45 -9.17 -17.19
CA ILE A 316 8.39 -8.18 -17.29
C ILE A 316 9.04 -6.81 -17.38
N PHE A 317 8.63 -6.07 -18.39
CA PHE A 317 8.99 -4.68 -18.60
C PHE A 317 7.75 -3.81 -18.42
N GLU A 318 7.94 -2.62 -17.87
CA GLU A 318 6.88 -1.64 -17.68
C GLU A 318 7.20 -0.33 -18.41
N LYS A 319 6.17 0.32 -18.94
CA LYS A 319 6.25 1.64 -19.55
C LYS A 319 5.17 2.53 -18.98
N ARG A 320 5.51 3.77 -18.66
CA ARG A 320 4.55 4.78 -18.23
C ARG A 320 3.81 5.32 -19.46
N VAL A 321 2.49 5.29 -19.43
CA VAL A 321 1.65 5.82 -20.52
C VAL A 321 1.76 7.34 -20.54
N GLY A 322 2.07 7.91 -21.70
CA GLY A 322 2.30 9.34 -21.88
C GLY A 322 3.74 9.78 -21.63
N ASP A 323 4.62 8.90 -21.16
CA ASP A 323 6.05 9.18 -21.05
C ASP A 323 6.71 9.09 -22.43
N THR A 324 7.44 10.15 -22.78
CA THR A 324 8.20 10.25 -24.04
C THR A 324 9.67 9.89 -23.86
N ALA A 325 10.10 9.57 -22.63
CA ALA A 325 11.46 9.16 -22.36
C ALA A 325 11.80 7.85 -23.09
N VAL A 326 13.00 7.83 -23.66
CA VAL A 326 13.66 6.62 -24.14
C VAL A 326 14.81 6.32 -23.19
N TYR A 327 15.05 5.04 -22.94
CA TYR A 327 16.05 4.61 -21.99
C TYR A 327 17.24 3.98 -22.73
N SER A 328 18.44 4.22 -22.22
CA SER A 328 19.61 3.42 -22.54
C SER A 328 19.98 2.56 -21.33
N ILE A 329 20.53 1.37 -21.59
CA ILE A 329 20.90 0.43 -20.53
C ILE A 329 22.41 0.33 -20.48
N LEU A 330 22.96 0.48 -19.28
CA LEU A 330 24.35 0.16 -19.00
C LEU A 330 24.38 -1.08 -18.12
N THR A 331 25.24 -2.04 -18.48
CA THR A 331 25.53 -3.23 -17.68
C THR A 331 27.01 -3.24 -17.31
N LYS A 332 27.31 -3.69 -16.09
CA LYS A 332 28.69 -3.80 -15.60
C LYS A 332 28.84 -5.12 -14.85
N GLU A 333 29.64 -6.02 -15.39
CA GLU A 333 30.03 -7.27 -14.76
C GLU A 333 31.40 -7.08 -14.10
N VAL A 334 31.51 -7.51 -12.84
CA VAL A 334 32.75 -7.47 -12.07
C VAL A 334 32.96 -8.80 -11.39
N ALA A 335 34.22 -9.14 -11.11
CA ALA A 335 34.51 -10.28 -10.24
C ALA A 335 33.89 -10.04 -8.86
N GLN A 336 33.31 -11.07 -8.26
CA GLN A 336 32.75 -11.02 -6.91
C GLN A 336 33.75 -10.47 -5.89
N THR A 337 35.03 -10.79 -6.05
CA THR A 337 36.12 -10.32 -5.18
C THR A 337 36.32 -8.81 -5.22
N THR A 338 35.86 -8.14 -6.28
CA THR A 338 35.93 -6.69 -6.47
C THR A 338 34.79 -5.96 -5.75
N VAL A 339 33.67 -6.61 -5.47
CA VAL A 339 32.49 -6.04 -4.80
C VAL A 339 32.15 -6.92 -3.61
N LYS A 340 33.01 -6.94 -2.60
CA LYS A 340 32.92 -7.90 -1.48
C LYS A 340 32.21 -7.34 -0.24
N ASP A 341 32.08 -6.03 -0.15
CA ASP A 341 31.61 -5.31 1.03
C ASP A 341 30.91 -4.01 0.64
N LYS A 342 30.35 -3.33 1.64
CA LYS A 342 29.66 -2.04 1.48
C LYS A 342 30.49 -1.02 0.70
N ALA A 343 31.76 -0.85 1.05
CA ALA A 343 32.60 0.21 0.47
C ALA A 343 32.85 -0.03 -1.02
N THR A 344 33.19 -1.27 -1.38
CA THR A 344 33.42 -1.64 -2.78
C THR A 344 32.14 -1.63 -3.61
N TRP A 345 31.00 -2.02 -3.03
CA TRP A 345 29.70 -1.91 -3.68
C TRP A 345 29.29 -0.46 -3.93
N GLU A 346 29.37 0.40 -2.91
CA GLU A 346 29.02 1.83 -3.02
C GLU A 346 29.93 2.54 -4.02
N ALA A 347 31.22 2.22 -4.08
CA ALA A 347 32.12 2.78 -5.08
C ALA A 347 31.69 2.43 -6.52
N ALA A 348 31.32 1.17 -6.77
CA ALA A 348 30.84 0.73 -8.08
C ALA A 348 29.49 1.37 -8.42
N ALA A 349 28.55 1.41 -7.49
CA ALA A 349 27.22 1.98 -7.67
C ALA A 349 27.28 3.49 -7.93
N ASN A 350 28.09 4.24 -7.17
CA ASN A 350 28.22 5.69 -7.35
C ASN A 350 29.00 6.08 -8.61
N GLN A 351 29.86 5.21 -9.15
CA GLN A 351 30.44 5.41 -10.48
C GLN A 351 29.37 5.36 -11.58
N LEU A 352 28.35 4.52 -11.43
CA LEU A 352 27.22 4.44 -12.35
C LEU A 352 26.27 5.62 -12.14
N GLY A 353 25.98 5.94 -10.87
CA GLY A 353 25.09 7.04 -10.50
C GLY A 353 25.59 8.41 -10.97
N SER A 354 26.90 8.67 -10.94
CA SER A 354 27.50 9.91 -11.44
C SER A 354 27.36 10.08 -12.96
N GLN A 355 27.07 9.02 -13.69
CA GLN A 355 26.77 9.04 -15.13
C GLN A 355 25.27 9.20 -15.42
N GLY A 356 24.45 9.45 -14.39
CA GLY A 356 22.99 9.53 -14.51
C GLY A 356 22.30 8.17 -14.66
N CYS A 357 22.99 7.08 -14.31
CA CYS A 357 22.45 5.73 -14.44
C CYS A 357 21.70 5.31 -13.18
N ARG A 358 20.39 5.05 -13.31
CA ARG A 358 19.52 4.60 -12.23
C ARG A 358 19.57 3.09 -12.07
N ILE A 359 20.14 2.58 -10.98
CA ILE A 359 20.34 1.16 -10.73
C ILE A 359 18.99 0.50 -10.45
N PHE A 360 18.69 -0.52 -11.23
CA PHE A 360 17.54 -1.40 -11.00
C PHE A 360 17.96 -2.85 -10.80
N PHE A 361 19.24 -3.20 -10.99
CA PHE A 361 19.74 -4.55 -10.83
C PHE A 361 21.16 -4.52 -10.29
N ALA A 362 21.44 -5.31 -9.26
CA ALA A 362 22.76 -5.42 -8.66
C ALA A 362 22.86 -6.76 -7.91
N GLU A 363 23.20 -7.86 -8.58
CA GLU A 363 23.17 -9.18 -7.96
C GLU A 363 24.27 -10.11 -8.49
N TYR A 364 24.41 -11.24 -7.82
CA TYR A 364 25.21 -12.35 -8.30
C TYR A 364 24.66 -12.94 -9.59
N ILE A 365 25.59 -13.23 -10.50
CA ILE A 365 25.30 -14.02 -11.70
C ILE A 365 26.18 -15.28 -11.68
N TYR A 366 26.22 -16.01 -12.78
CA TYR A 366 27.00 -17.24 -12.91
C TYR A 366 28.52 -16.97 -12.85
N GLY A 367 29.30 -17.98 -12.48
CA GLY A 367 30.77 -17.95 -12.62
C GLY A 367 31.52 -17.00 -11.68
N SER A 368 31.05 -16.81 -10.44
CA SER A 368 31.65 -15.89 -9.44
C SER A 368 31.70 -14.43 -9.90
N GLN A 369 30.71 -14.02 -10.70
CA GLN A 369 30.56 -12.64 -11.15
C GLN A 369 29.40 -11.96 -10.41
N PHE A 370 29.58 -10.67 -10.18
CA PHE A 370 28.54 -9.76 -9.70
C PHE A 370 28.23 -8.77 -10.81
N ALA A 371 26.96 -8.50 -11.06
CA ALA A 371 26.53 -7.67 -12.16
C ALA A 371 25.64 -6.52 -11.70
N PHE A 372 25.87 -5.34 -12.27
CA PHE A 372 24.99 -4.20 -12.18
C PHE A 372 24.29 -3.98 -13.51
N ALA A 373 23.01 -3.61 -13.47
CA ALA A 373 22.33 -2.98 -14.59
C ALA A 373 21.57 -1.74 -14.14
N CYS A 374 21.62 -0.71 -14.97
CA CYS A 374 21.02 0.57 -14.69
C CYS A 374 20.48 1.20 -15.99
N SER A 375 19.47 2.06 -15.84
CA SER A 375 18.84 2.77 -16.94
C SER A 375 19.18 4.25 -16.90
N ASN A 376 19.47 4.83 -18.06
CA ASN A 376 19.64 6.27 -18.21
C ASN A 376 18.51 6.79 -19.11
N SER A 377 17.71 7.71 -18.58
CA SER A 377 16.53 8.25 -19.23
C SER A 377 16.88 9.48 -20.04
N SER A 378 16.40 9.56 -21.28
CA SER A 378 16.56 10.77 -22.11
C SER A 378 15.87 12.02 -21.54
N ALA A 379 15.01 11.84 -20.54
CA ALA A 379 14.31 12.93 -19.85
C ALA A 379 14.93 13.29 -18.49
N HIS A 380 15.92 12.53 -18.01
CA HIS A 380 16.60 12.80 -16.75
C HIS A 380 18.02 13.28 -17.02
N ASN A 381 18.34 14.49 -16.55
CA ASN A 381 19.64 15.14 -16.79
C ASN A 381 20.47 15.30 -15.50
N GLY A 382 20.26 14.41 -14.52
CA GLY A 382 20.96 14.47 -13.23
C GLY A 382 21.79 13.23 -12.93
N THR A 383 22.32 13.20 -11.72
CA THR A 383 23.05 12.08 -11.13
C THR A 383 22.28 11.42 -10.00
N TYR A 384 22.69 10.20 -9.67
CA TYR A 384 22.23 9.44 -8.50
C TYR A 384 23.39 9.19 -7.55
N GLU A 385 23.13 9.30 -6.25
CA GLU A 385 24.03 8.85 -5.18
C GLU A 385 23.40 7.62 -4.51
N TYR A 386 24.19 6.57 -4.29
CA TYR A 386 23.73 5.31 -3.69
C TYR A 386 24.41 5.03 -2.36
N ARG A 387 23.65 4.42 -1.46
CA ARG A 387 24.14 3.85 -0.20
C ARG A 387 23.59 2.46 0.03
N TRP A 388 24.37 1.63 0.69
CA TRP A 388 23.95 0.34 1.21
C TRP A 388 24.05 0.36 2.73
N ILE A 389 22.95 0.05 3.42
CA ILE A 389 22.89 0.05 4.89
C ILE A 389 22.58 -1.36 5.36
N ALA A 390 23.48 -1.92 6.17
CA ALA A 390 23.31 -3.25 6.73
C ALA A 390 22.01 -3.34 7.55
N SER A 391 21.33 -4.47 7.44
CA SER A 391 20.21 -4.86 8.30
C SER A 391 20.55 -6.18 8.97
N ALA A 392 20.12 -6.34 10.23
CA ALA A 392 20.16 -7.65 10.85
C ALA A 392 19.20 -8.59 10.12
N SER A 393 19.57 -9.86 9.98
CA SER A 393 18.75 -10.87 9.30
C SER A 393 17.38 -11.07 9.96
N ASN A 394 17.25 -10.73 11.25
CA ASN A 394 16.02 -10.80 12.05
C ASN A 394 15.56 -9.43 12.55
N ALA A 395 15.96 -8.34 11.87
CA ALA A 395 15.64 -6.98 12.28
C ALA A 395 14.13 -6.82 12.52
N LYS A 396 13.78 -6.12 13.59
CA LYS A 396 12.40 -5.78 13.93
C LYS A 396 11.93 -4.58 13.10
N ALA A 397 10.62 -4.44 12.91
CA ALA A 397 10.04 -3.36 12.11
C ALA A 397 10.42 -1.97 12.62
N ASN A 398 10.56 -1.77 13.93
CA ASN A 398 11.07 -0.51 14.50
C ASN A 398 12.54 -0.23 14.16
N GLU A 399 13.38 -1.26 14.03
CA GLU A 399 14.78 -1.11 13.61
C GLU A 399 14.87 -0.75 12.12
N VAL A 400 14.08 -1.41 11.28
CA VAL A 400 13.97 -1.08 9.84
C VAL A 400 13.41 0.33 9.66
N GLN A 401 12.36 0.70 10.40
CA GLN A 401 11.80 2.05 10.41
C GLN A 401 12.88 3.10 10.76
N ALA A 402 13.70 2.84 11.79
CA ALA A 402 14.79 3.73 12.18
C ALA A 402 15.85 3.89 11.07
N ILE A 403 16.19 2.81 10.35
CA ILE A 403 17.10 2.88 9.19
C ILE A 403 16.50 3.75 8.09
N LEU A 404 15.23 3.52 7.72
CA LEU A 404 14.53 4.28 6.68
C LEU A 404 14.47 5.77 7.02
N ASP A 405 14.10 6.11 8.25
CA ASP A 405 14.00 7.50 8.72
C ASP A 405 15.36 8.21 8.78
N ALA A 406 16.41 7.50 9.20
CA ALA A 406 17.77 8.04 9.24
C ALA A 406 18.34 8.33 7.85
N GLN A 407 18.06 7.49 6.85
CA GLN A 407 18.48 7.75 5.47
C GLN A 407 17.64 8.84 4.82
N LYS A 408 16.32 8.83 5.03
CA LYS A 408 15.41 9.90 4.60
C LYS A 408 15.87 11.27 5.10
N ALA A 409 16.28 11.39 6.36
CA ALA A 409 16.79 12.63 6.94
C ALA A 409 18.04 13.18 6.21
N GLN A 410 18.77 12.32 5.48
CA GLN A 410 19.96 12.69 4.70
C GLN A 410 19.66 12.88 3.20
N GLY A 411 18.39 12.81 2.82
CA GLY A 411 17.92 12.99 1.44
C GLY A 411 17.86 11.70 0.63
N PHE A 412 17.99 10.53 1.26
CA PHE A 412 18.01 9.23 0.60
C PHE A 412 16.66 8.52 0.69
N ILE A 413 16.27 7.81 -0.37
CA ILE A 413 15.01 7.08 -0.48
C ILE A 413 15.32 5.60 -0.67
N TYR A 414 14.59 4.74 0.03
CA TYR A 414 14.69 3.30 -0.11
C TYR A 414 14.37 2.82 -1.53
N ARG A 415 15.12 1.82 -2.02
CA ARG A 415 14.93 1.21 -3.34
C ARG A 415 14.64 -0.28 -3.26
N PHE A 416 15.59 -1.06 -2.77
CA PHE A 416 15.49 -2.52 -2.69
C PHE A 416 16.44 -3.09 -1.64
N GLU A 417 16.18 -4.33 -1.24
CA GLU A 417 17.07 -5.11 -0.41
C GLU A 417 18.15 -5.78 -1.25
N LEU A 418 19.35 -5.89 -0.71
CA LEU A 418 20.50 -6.47 -1.36
C LEU A 418 21.36 -7.26 -0.37
N GLU A 419 21.63 -8.51 -0.70
CA GLU A 419 22.69 -9.31 -0.09
C GLU A 419 24.02 -9.07 -0.80
N LEU A 420 25.01 -8.63 -0.03
CA LEU A 420 26.37 -8.45 -0.51
C LEU A 420 27.15 -9.77 -0.54
N PRO A 421 28.25 -9.83 -1.31
CA PRO A 421 28.99 -11.07 -1.43
C PRO A 421 29.60 -11.70 -0.19
N ASN A 422 29.71 -10.96 0.89
CA ASN A 422 30.11 -11.45 2.20
C ASN A 422 28.95 -12.06 3.03
N GLY A 423 27.76 -12.20 2.44
CA GLY A 423 26.56 -12.73 3.09
C GLY A 423 25.80 -11.71 3.94
N GLN A 424 26.21 -10.44 3.94
CA GLN A 424 25.49 -9.41 4.68
C GLN A 424 24.28 -8.92 3.87
N VAL A 425 23.12 -8.90 4.51
CA VAL A 425 21.89 -8.36 3.96
C VAL A 425 21.72 -6.90 4.38
N GLY A 426 21.19 -6.07 3.49
CA GLY A 426 20.94 -4.67 3.77
C GLY A 426 20.07 -4.00 2.73
N PHE A 427 19.84 -2.71 2.93
CA PHE A 427 18.95 -1.91 2.10
C PHE A 427 19.75 -0.94 1.25
N VAL A 428 19.40 -0.88 -0.04
CA VAL A 428 19.91 0.11 -0.98
C VAL A 428 19.04 1.35 -0.94
N PHE A 429 19.70 2.49 -0.85
CA PHE A 429 19.10 3.80 -0.90
C PHE A 429 19.66 4.62 -2.05
N GLU A 430 18.84 5.50 -2.59
CA GLU A 430 19.15 6.38 -3.72
C GLU A 430 18.83 7.83 -3.36
N LYS A 431 19.65 8.75 -3.84
CA LYS A 431 19.39 10.18 -3.82
C LYS A 431 19.54 10.73 -5.24
N ASP A 432 18.43 11.23 -5.77
CA ASP A 432 18.36 11.84 -7.11
C ASP A 432 18.61 13.35 -7.02
N SER A 433 19.65 13.81 -7.70
CA SER A 433 20.02 15.23 -7.77
C SER A 433 18.93 16.13 -8.37
N THR A 434 18.04 15.60 -9.20
CA THR A 434 16.93 16.34 -9.80
C THR A 434 15.71 16.46 -8.87
N GLN A 435 15.68 15.66 -7.79
CA GLN A 435 14.58 15.60 -6.83
C GLN A 435 15.05 15.79 -5.38
N PRO A 436 15.75 16.90 -5.06
CA PRO A 436 16.39 17.09 -3.75
C PRO A 436 15.40 17.13 -2.58
N ASN A 437 14.13 17.44 -2.84
CA ASN A 437 13.08 17.58 -1.83
C ASN A 437 12.19 16.33 -1.70
N LEU A 438 12.36 15.30 -2.53
CA LEU A 438 11.45 14.15 -2.52
C LEU A 438 11.51 13.42 -1.17
N ALA A 439 12.72 13.15 -0.66
CA ALA A 439 12.92 12.47 0.62
C ALA A 439 12.23 13.20 1.79
N ALA A 440 12.24 14.54 1.81
CA ALA A 440 11.57 15.32 2.86
C ALA A 440 10.05 15.10 2.91
N SER A 441 9.43 14.80 1.76
CA SER A 441 7.99 14.56 1.63
C SER A 441 7.56 13.10 1.85
N VAL A 442 8.51 12.17 1.90
CA VAL A 442 8.26 10.73 2.07
C VAL A 442 8.02 10.42 3.55
N GLN A 443 7.09 9.53 3.83
CA GLN A 443 6.94 8.90 5.14
C GLN A 443 6.86 7.40 4.94
N TYR A 444 7.49 6.64 5.83
CA TYR A 444 7.47 5.18 5.81
C TYR A 444 6.65 4.63 6.98
N LYS A 445 6.10 3.45 6.76
CA LYS A 445 5.46 2.64 7.80
C LYS A 445 5.84 1.18 7.59
N VAL A 446 6.44 0.59 8.61
CA VAL A 446 6.97 -0.79 8.55
C VAL A 446 6.18 -1.72 9.46
N PHE A 447 5.81 -2.89 8.94
CA PHE A 447 5.22 -3.98 9.70
C PHE A 447 6.20 -5.15 9.86
N ASP A 448 6.10 -5.86 10.98
CA ASP A 448 6.99 -6.95 11.41
C ASP A 448 6.91 -8.20 10.53
N ASP A 449 5.75 -8.39 9.89
CA ASP A 449 5.46 -9.55 9.06
C ASP A 449 5.30 -9.15 7.58
N SER A 450 5.68 -10.08 6.70
CA SER A 450 5.38 -9.99 5.28
C SER A 450 3.89 -10.23 5.07
N ILE A 451 3.23 -9.29 4.40
CA ILE A 451 1.83 -9.44 4.02
C ILE A 451 1.64 -10.63 3.07
N ILE A 452 2.67 -10.98 2.29
CA ILE A 452 2.64 -12.08 1.32
C ILE A 452 2.89 -13.44 2.00
N ASP A 453 3.66 -13.49 3.09
CA ASP A 453 4.08 -14.76 3.73
C ASP A 453 3.43 -15.00 5.11
N SER A 454 2.45 -14.17 5.47
CA SER A 454 1.83 -14.14 6.81
C SER A 454 1.00 -15.38 7.16
N GLY A 455 0.72 -16.27 6.20
CA GLY A 455 -0.14 -17.43 6.43
C GLY A 455 -1.65 -17.10 6.40
N ASP A 456 -2.02 -15.87 6.06
CA ASP A 456 -3.38 -15.28 6.15
C ASP A 456 -4.21 -15.33 4.88
N SER A 457 -5.52 -15.58 4.91
CA SER A 457 -6.35 -15.78 3.69
C SER A 457 -6.22 -14.66 2.62
N THR A 458 -6.50 -14.96 1.34
CA THR A 458 -6.50 -13.95 0.27
C THR A 458 -7.37 -12.72 0.59
N ALA A 459 -8.55 -12.95 1.19
CA ALA A 459 -9.49 -11.90 1.58
C ALA A 459 -8.90 -10.98 2.66
N LEU A 460 -8.19 -11.55 3.63
CA LEU A 460 -7.53 -10.83 4.72
C LEU A 460 -6.30 -10.04 4.22
N MET A 461 -5.60 -10.57 3.22
CA MET A 461 -4.50 -9.84 2.60
C MET A 461 -5.00 -8.61 1.82
N ASP A 462 -6.07 -8.78 1.04
CA ASP A 462 -6.75 -7.66 0.36
C ASP A 462 -7.23 -6.59 1.36
N GLU A 463 -7.82 -7.03 2.48
CA GLU A 463 -8.24 -6.17 3.59
C GLU A 463 -7.11 -5.27 4.08
N ARG A 464 -6.02 -5.89 4.55
CA ARG A 464 -4.89 -5.19 5.15
C ARG A 464 -4.25 -4.22 4.19
N LEU A 465 -4.05 -4.63 2.93
CA LEU A 465 -3.46 -3.77 1.90
C LEU A 465 -4.40 -2.60 1.55
N THR A 466 -5.68 -2.87 1.33
CA THR A 466 -6.67 -1.85 0.95
C THR A 466 -6.90 -0.86 2.08
N HIS A 467 -6.89 -1.31 3.34
CA HIS A 467 -7.07 -0.45 4.52
C HIS A 467 -5.89 0.49 4.73
N GLN A 468 -4.65 0.00 4.58
CA GLN A 468 -3.49 0.89 4.55
C GLN A 468 -3.60 1.87 3.36
N GLY A 469 -4.06 1.39 2.20
CA GLY A 469 -4.38 2.22 1.04
C GLY A 469 -5.35 3.35 1.32
N PHE A 470 -6.46 3.10 2.03
CA PHE A 470 -7.43 4.14 2.41
C PHE A 470 -6.87 5.18 3.38
N LEU A 471 -5.91 4.80 4.22
CA LEU A 471 -5.20 5.73 5.10
C LEU A 471 -4.19 6.61 4.35
N GLY A 472 -3.86 6.29 3.10
CA GLY A 472 -2.88 7.03 2.29
C GLY A 472 -1.51 6.36 2.20
N TRP A 473 -1.43 5.08 2.56
CA TRP A 473 -0.21 4.28 2.46
C TRP A 473 -0.21 3.47 1.17
N HIS A 474 0.89 3.53 0.43
CA HIS A 474 1.14 2.78 -0.79
C HIS A 474 2.14 1.68 -0.47
N LEU A 475 1.84 0.45 -0.88
CA LEU A 475 2.79 -0.65 -0.75
C LEU A 475 4.03 -0.31 -1.59
N LEU A 476 5.19 -0.35 -0.97
CA LEU A 476 6.44 -0.10 -1.67
C LEU A 476 6.84 -1.38 -2.40
N ASP A 477 7.06 -1.27 -3.72
CA ASP A 477 7.53 -2.36 -4.59
C ASP A 477 8.85 -2.92 -4.04
N GLY A 478 8.78 -4.05 -3.33
CA GLY A 478 9.86 -4.52 -2.48
C GLY A 478 10.35 -5.93 -2.78
N ARG A 479 10.40 -6.36 -4.05
CA ARG A 479 11.15 -7.59 -4.39
C ARG A 479 12.38 -7.29 -5.23
N SER A 480 13.47 -7.95 -4.82
CA SER A 480 14.70 -8.13 -5.56
C SER A 480 14.43 -8.69 -6.96
N VAL A 481 15.31 -8.32 -7.88
CA VAL A 481 15.06 -8.33 -9.32
C VAL A 481 15.40 -9.68 -9.93
N LEU A 482 16.19 -10.54 -9.27
CA LEU A 482 16.46 -11.93 -9.68
C LEU A 482 16.54 -12.97 -8.55
N ALA A 483 16.22 -12.66 -7.30
CA ALA A 483 16.57 -13.60 -6.23
C ALA A 483 15.73 -14.89 -6.21
N GLU A 484 16.29 -15.95 -6.79
CA GLU A 484 15.85 -17.35 -6.71
C GLU A 484 15.98 -17.96 -5.30
N SER A 485 16.38 -17.17 -4.29
CA SER A 485 16.74 -17.67 -2.96
C SER A 485 16.75 -16.61 -1.83
N ILE A 486 16.04 -15.47 -1.94
CA ILE A 486 15.78 -14.74 -0.69
C ILE A 486 14.81 -15.60 0.13
N THR A 487 15.30 -16.00 1.29
CA THR A 487 14.74 -17.04 2.14
C THR A 487 13.27 -16.77 2.39
N PHE A 488 12.39 -17.67 1.93
CA PHE A 488 11.04 -17.77 2.48
C PHE A 488 11.19 -18.09 3.96
N GLY A 489 11.04 -17.07 4.80
CA GLY A 489 11.30 -17.13 6.22
C GLY A 489 10.77 -15.89 6.90
N ASN A 490 10.49 -16.02 8.19
CA ASN A 490 9.76 -15.07 9.07
C ASN A 490 10.39 -13.67 9.23
N ASN A 491 11.27 -13.23 8.33
CA ASN A 491 12.07 -12.02 8.47
C ASN A 491 11.74 -10.92 7.45
N MET A 492 11.00 -11.21 6.36
CA MET A 492 10.57 -10.17 5.41
C MET A 492 9.61 -9.17 6.07
N LYS A 493 9.78 -7.88 5.76
CA LYS A 493 8.99 -6.77 6.34
C LYS A 493 8.12 -6.13 5.28
N THR A 494 6.88 -5.82 5.64
CA THR A 494 6.00 -5.04 4.76
C THR A 494 6.28 -3.55 4.97
N ILE A 495 6.76 -2.88 3.92
CA ILE A 495 7.06 -1.44 3.94
C ILE A 495 6.01 -0.70 3.10
N PHE A 496 5.36 0.27 3.73
CA PHE A 496 4.51 1.23 3.04
C PHE A 496 5.19 2.61 2.97
N VAL A 497 4.78 3.39 1.97
CA VAL A 497 5.18 4.78 1.76
C VAL A 497 3.96 5.65 1.50
N ASN A 498 3.95 6.91 1.94
CA ASN A 498 2.79 7.80 1.80
C ASN A 498 2.48 8.29 0.36
N ARG A 499 3.11 7.71 -0.67
CA ARG A 499 2.93 8.05 -2.08
C ARG A 499 3.49 6.98 -3.00
N ALA A 500 3.01 6.93 -4.24
CA ALA A 500 3.72 6.24 -5.31
C ALA A 500 5.10 6.86 -5.55
N LEU A 501 6.15 6.04 -5.60
CA LEU A 501 7.52 6.50 -5.88
C LEU A 501 7.85 6.41 -7.38
N PRO A 502 8.74 7.30 -7.88
CA PRO A 502 9.19 7.29 -9.27
C PRO A 502 10.02 6.06 -9.66
#